data_AF-A0A413Z236-F1
#
_entry.id   AF-A0A413Z236-F1
#
_cell.length_a   1.000
_cell.length_b   1.000
_cell.length_c   1.000
_cell.angle_alpha   90.00
_cell.angle_beta   90.00
_cell.angle_gamma   90.00
#
_symmetry.space_group_name_H-M   'P 1'
#
loop_
_entity.id
_entity.type
_entity.pdbx_description
1 polymer ?
#
loop_
_entity_poly.entity_id
_entity_poly.type
_entity_poly.pdbx_seq_one_letter_code
_entity_poly.pdbx_strand_id
1 'polypeptide(L)'
;MSKVLSSRLMKREAPAVIPNDGKQTPMKGHSGFIAQHATATCCRECIRKWHKMKPGVELTQIQQDYLVDVIMKWIKKEYNDFKNQ
;
A
#
# COMPACT_ATOMS: atom_id res chain seq x y z
N MET A 1 4.61 1.42 -14.23
CA MET A 1 4.18 1.81 -12.87
C MET A 1 3.37 0.72 -12.16
N SER A 2 2.42 0.04 -12.84
CA SER A 2 1.62 -1.05 -12.25
C SER A 2 2.43 -2.25 -11.68
N LYS A 3 3.49 -2.72 -12.37
CA LYS A 3 4.29 -3.88 -11.92
C LYS A 3 5.14 -3.66 -10.65
N VAL A 4 5.57 -2.43 -10.38
CA VAL A 4 6.46 -2.12 -9.24
C VAL A 4 5.68 -2.00 -7.92
N LEU A 5 4.47 -1.44 -7.97
CA LEU A 5 3.60 -1.34 -6.80
C LEU A 5 3.03 -2.71 -6.42
N SER A 6 2.59 -3.47 -7.42
CA SER A 6 2.07 -4.82 -7.24
C SER A 6 3.13 -5.77 -6.69
N SER A 7 4.36 -5.77 -7.24
CA SER A 7 5.43 -6.63 -6.73
C SER A 7 5.87 -6.35 -5.29
N ARG A 8 5.70 -5.11 -4.78
CA ARG A 8 6.11 -4.76 -3.41
C ARG A 8 5.04 -5.10 -2.37
N LEU A 9 3.76 -4.85 -2.67
CA LEU A 9 2.65 -5.29 -1.82
C LEU A 9 2.60 -6.82 -1.76
N MET A 10 2.69 -7.49 -2.92
CA MET A 10 2.67 -8.96 -2.99
C MET A 10 3.86 -9.60 -2.28
N LYS A 11 5.06 -9.02 -2.35
CA LYS A 11 6.25 -9.62 -1.72
C LYS A 11 6.46 -9.23 -0.25
N ARG A 12 5.98 -8.05 0.18
CA ARG A 12 6.24 -7.56 1.54
C ARG A 12 5.00 -7.52 2.43
N GLU A 13 3.83 -7.18 1.92
CA GLU A 13 2.62 -6.99 2.76
C GLU A 13 1.68 -8.21 2.73
N ALA A 14 1.73 -9.02 1.66
CA ALA A 14 0.89 -10.20 1.51
C ALA A 14 1.16 -11.35 2.51
N PRO A 15 2.42 -11.66 2.89
CA PRO A 15 2.71 -12.75 3.83
C PRO A 15 2.09 -12.51 5.22
N ALA A 16 1.73 -13.59 5.92
CA ALA A 16 1.17 -13.52 7.28
C ALA A 16 2.17 -12.94 8.29
N VAL A 17 3.47 -13.15 8.04
CA VAL A 17 4.58 -12.65 8.86
C VAL A 17 5.48 -11.80 7.98
N ILE A 18 5.52 -10.49 8.25
CA ILE A 18 6.29 -9.52 7.49
C ILE A 18 7.57 -9.21 8.27
N PRO A 19 8.78 -9.53 7.75
CA PRO A 19 10.01 -9.14 8.41
C PRO A 19 10.20 -7.62 8.37
N ASN A 20 10.33 -7.00 9.55
CA ASN A 20 10.32 -5.54 9.77
C ASN A 20 8.95 -4.87 9.58
N ASP A 21 7.84 -5.58 9.83
CA ASP A 21 6.51 -4.98 9.90
C ASP A 21 6.47 -3.80 10.87
N GLY A 22 5.79 -2.71 10.48
CA GLY A 22 5.70 -1.50 11.30
C GLY A 22 6.98 -0.65 11.33
N LYS A 23 8.09 -1.06 10.70
CA LYS A 23 9.25 -0.20 10.52
C LYS A 23 8.95 0.81 9.41
N GLN A 24 9.05 2.10 9.75
CA GLN A 24 8.65 3.20 8.87
C GLN A 24 9.26 3.03 7.46
N THR A 25 8.40 2.86 6.46
CA THR A 25 8.85 2.81 5.06
C THR A 25 9.40 4.19 4.70
N PRO A 26 10.57 4.29 4.05
CA PRO A 26 11.17 5.59 3.73
C PRO A 26 10.16 6.50 3.03
N MET A 27 9.95 7.72 3.54
CA MET A 27 9.00 8.67 2.95
C MET A 27 9.57 9.40 1.72
N LYS A 28 10.88 9.23 1.44
CA LYS A 28 11.59 9.88 0.33
C LYS A 28 11.97 8.85 -0.73
N GLY A 29 11.81 9.21 -2.00
CA GLY A 29 12.18 8.38 -3.15
C GLY A 29 11.02 8.16 -4.13
N HIS A 30 10.53 6.93 -4.22
CA HIS A 30 9.49 6.55 -5.17
C HIS A 30 8.11 7.10 -4.76
N SER A 31 7.34 7.65 -5.70
CA SER A 31 5.97 8.15 -5.48
C SER A 31 5.04 7.12 -4.82
N GLY A 32 5.34 5.84 -5.04
CA GLY A 32 4.67 4.72 -4.37
C GLY A 32 4.76 4.73 -2.84
N PHE A 33 5.79 5.32 -2.23
CA PHE A 33 5.88 5.42 -0.76
C PHE A 33 4.87 6.42 -0.20
N ILE A 34 4.75 7.58 -0.85
CA ILE A 34 3.80 8.62 -0.46
C ILE A 34 2.38 8.07 -0.61
N ALA A 35 2.10 7.39 -1.72
CA ALA A 35 0.81 6.75 -1.94
C ALA A 35 0.51 5.70 -0.85
N GLN A 36 1.47 4.83 -0.52
CA GLN A 36 1.29 3.80 0.52
C GLN A 36 1.00 4.40 1.91
N HIS A 37 1.67 5.49 2.27
CA HIS A 37 1.40 6.19 3.53
C HIS A 37 0.05 6.91 3.50
N ALA A 38 -0.28 7.58 2.40
CA ALA A 38 -1.55 8.27 2.22
C ALA A 38 -2.75 7.30 2.26
N THR A 39 -2.58 6.08 1.74
CA THR A 39 -3.64 5.05 1.74
C THR A 39 -3.56 4.09 2.92
N ALA A 40 -2.68 4.33 3.88
CA ALA A 40 -2.45 3.49 5.06
C ALA A 40 -2.20 2.00 4.72
N THR A 41 -1.47 1.74 3.64
CA THR A 41 -1.09 0.40 3.18
C THR A 41 0.41 0.13 3.36
N CYS A 42 1.05 0.88 4.25
CA CYS A 42 2.50 0.85 4.48
C CYS A 42 2.92 -0.13 5.59
N CYS A 43 1.98 -0.66 6.37
CA CYS A 43 2.23 -1.56 7.48
C CYS A 43 0.98 -2.37 7.84
N ARG A 44 1.14 -3.52 8.51
CA ARG A 44 -0.02 -4.34 8.93
C ARG A 44 -0.92 -3.65 9.95
N GLU A 45 -0.34 -2.87 10.85
CA GLU A 45 -1.06 -2.04 11.83
C GLU A 45 -1.94 -0.99 11.13
N CYS A 46 -1.45 -0.44 10.02
CA CYS A 46 -2.10 0.56 9.20
C CYS A 46 -3.30 -0.08 8.46
N ILE A 47 -3.06 -1.23 7.82
CA ILE A 47 -4.10 -2.00 7.14
C ILE A 47 -5.16 -2.47 8.14
N ARG A 48 -4.77 -2.87 9.36
CA ARG A 48 -5.69 -3.25 10.43
C ARG A 48 -6.59 -2.09 10.85
N LYS A 49 -6.02 -0.90 11.08
CA LYS A 49 -6.76 0.28 11.54
C LYS A 49 -7.72 0.82 10.47
N TRP A 50 -7.27 0.88 9.23
CA TRP A 50 -7.99 1.55 8.14
C TRP A 50 -8.83 0.61 7.30
N HIS A 51 -8.31 -0.56 6.97
CA HIS A 51 -8.95 -1.54 6.08
C HIS A 51 -9.58 -2.71 6.84
N LYS A 52 -9.49 -2.72 8.18
CA LYS A 52 -10.08 -3.74 9.08
C LYS A 52 -9.64 -5.17 8.78
N MET A 53 -8.49 -5.36 8.12
CA MET A 53 -7.95 -6.68 7.82
C MET A 53 -7.11 -7.17 9.01
N LYS A 54 -7.34 -8.42 9.44
CA LYS A 54 -6.65 -8.96 10.62
C LYS A 54 -5.13 -9.08 10.38
N PRO A 55 -4.29 -8.69 11.34
CA PRO A 55 -2.86 -8.97 11.29
C PRO A 55 -2.63 -10.47 11.52
N GLY A 56 -1.50 -11.00 11.02
CA GLY A 56 -1.11 -12.41 11.21
C GLY A 56 -1.80 -13.41 10.29
N VAL A 57 -2.54 -12.95 9.27
CA VAL A 57 -3.16 -13.80 8.24
C VAL A 57 -2.65 -13.35 6.88
N GLU A 58 -2.39 -14.29 5.96
CA GLU A 58 -2.03 -13.92 4.59
C GLU A 58 -3.18 -13.13 3.93
N LEU A 59 -2.83 -12.06 3.22
CA LEU A 59 -3.85 -11.32 2.46
C LEU A 59 -4.31 -12.20 1.29
N THR A 60 -5.62 -12.40 1.20
CA THR A 60 -6.22 -13.04 0.02
C THR A 60 -5.97 -12.20 -1.23
N GLN A 61 -5.97 -12.84 -2.41
CA GLN A 61 -5.78 -12.14 -3.68
C GLN A 61 -6.76 -10.95 -3.83
N ILE A 62 -8.02 -11.13 -3.44
CA ILE A 62 -9.05 -10.08 -3.46
C ILE A 62 -8.66 -8.89 -2.58
N GLN A 63 -8.12 -9.14 -1.38
CA GLN A 63 -7.68 -8.07 -0.49
C GLN A 63 -6.45 -7.35 -1.05
N GLN A 64 -5.52 -8.08 -1.68
CA GLN A 64 -4.37 -7.48 -2.34
C GLN A 64 -4.80 -6.58 -3.51
N ASP A 65 -5.71 -7.07 -4.35
CA ASP A 65 -6.24 -6.32 -5.49
C ASP A 65 -6.98 -5.05 -5.02
N TYR A 66 -7.77 -5.17 -3.95
CA TYR A 66 -8.41 -4.02 -3.32
C TYR A 66 -7.40 -2.95 -2.86
N LEU A 67 -6.31 -3.35 -2.20
CA LEU A 67 -5.27 -2.41 -1.75
C LEU A 67 -4.55 -1.75 -2.93
N VAL A 68 -4.28 -2.52 -3.99
CA VAL A 68 -3.70 -1.98 -5.24
C VAL A 68 -4.63 -0.96 -5.86
N ASP A 69 -5.94 -1.23 -5.91
CA ASP A 69 -6.93 -0.32 -6.47
C ASP A 69 -7.04 0.99 -5.68
N VAL A 70 -6.96 0.92 -4.34
CA VAL A 70 -6.98 2.12 -3.49
C VAL A 70 -5.75 3.00 -3.77
N ILE A 71 -4.56 2.41 -3.86
CA ILE A 71 -3.32 3.13 -4.19
C ILE A 71 -3.41 3.74 -5.59
N MET A 72 -3.91 2.99 -6.56
CA MET A 72 -4.06 3.47 -7.95
C MET A 72 -5.07 4.62 -8.05
N LYS A 73 -6.17 4.57 -7.30
CA LYS A 73 -7.14 5.67 -7.20
C LYS A 73 -6.50 6.94 -6.62
N TRP A 74 -5.70 6.80 -5.55
CA TRP A 74 -5.01 7.93 -4.96
C TRP A 74 -4.00 8.55 -5.92
N ILE A 75 -3.15 7.75 -6.57
CA ILE A 75 -2.17 8.25 -7.55
C ILE A 75 -2.85 8.97 -8.73
N LYS A 76 -3.98 8.43 -9.23
CA LYS A 76 -4.75 9.10 -10.30
C LYS A 76 -5.30 10.44 -9.84
N LYS A 77 -5.78 10.53 -8.60
CA LYS A 77 -6.25 11.78 -8.00
C LYS A 77 -5.11 12.80 -7.94
N GLU A 78 -3.99 12.43 -7.33
CA GLU A 78 -2.82 13.33 -7.21
C GLU A 78 -2.27 13.77 -8.57
N TYR A 79 -2.28 12.86 -9.56
CA TYR A 79 -1.86 13.19 -10.93
C TYR A 79 -2.80 14.22 -11.59
N ASN A 80 -4.11 14.09 -11.38
CA ASN A 80 -5.08 15.08 -11.87
C ASN A 80 -4.96 16.40 -11.12
N ASP A 81 -4.76 16.37 -9.80
CA ASP A 81 -4.57 17.56 -8.97
C ASP A 81 -3.28 18.30 -9.38
N PHE A 82 -2.21 17.57 -9.73
CA PHE A 82 -0.97 18.16 -10.27
C PHE A 82 -1.16 18.78 -11.67
N LYS A 83 -2.02 18.21 -12.52
CA LYS A 83 -2.32 18.75 -13.86
C LYS A 83 -3.21 19.99 -13.84
N ASN A 84 -3.95 20.21 -12.76
CA ASN A 84 -4.88 21.32 -12.59
C ASN A 84 -4.27 22.50 -11.81
N GLN A 85 -2.97 22.45 -11.51
CA GLN A 85 -2.16 23.59 -11.02
C GLN A 85 -1.37 24.20 -12.17
#